data_AF-A0A1I5TNM7-F1
#
_entry.id   AF-A0A1I5TNM7-F1
#
_cell.length_a   1.000
_cell.length_b   1.000
_cell.length_c   1.000
_cell.angle_alpha   90.00
_cell.angle_beta   90.00
_cell.angle_gamma   90.00
#
_symmetry.space_group_name_H-M   'P 1'
#
loop_
_entity.id
_entity.type
_entity.pdbx_description
1 polymer ?
#
loop_
_entity_poly.entity_id
_entity_poly.type
_entity_poly.pdbx_seq_one_letter_code
_entity_poly.pdbx_strand_id
1 'polypeptide(L)'
;MAEATAVLGNTRSVHWADDFPAEGDRVVAGLFDQNPAWLGAHGHRLIIERDSDLVVGSTGLFWPPSEGTLEIGYGIVASRHGRGYAPEAARALAEFALTVTGVRTVFATVELSNPASVRVLEKAGFRRWATEENLARFRITRSSCHER
;
A
#
# COMPACT_ATOMS: atom_id res chain seq x y z
N MET A 1 -12.97 -5.61 10.01
CA MET A 1 -13.33 -7.03 10.28
C MET A 1 -14.12 -7.63 9.12
N ALA A 2 -15.26 -7.05 8.69
CA ALA A 2 -16.12 -7.66 7.66
C ALA A 2 -15.46 -7.90 6.28
N GLU A 3 -14.64 -6.96 5.79
CA GLU A 3 -14.10 -7.06 4.42
C GLU A 3 -12.90 -7.99 4.28
N ALA A 4 -12.02 -8.05 5.30
CA ALA A 4 -10.92 -9.03 5.32
C ALA A 4 -11.44 -10.47 5.42
N THR A 5 -12.50 -10.70 6.22
CA THR A 5 -13.19 -11.98 6.28
C THR A 5 -13.92 -12.31 4.97
N ALA A 6 -14.42 -11.31 4.23
CA ALA A 6 -15.01 -11.52 2.90
C ALA A 6 -13.96 -11.90 1.84
N VAL A 7 -12.77 -11.29 1.89
CA VAL A 7 -11.63 -11.64 1.01
C VAL A 7 -11.16 -13.06 1.27
N LEU A 8 -10.97 -13.44 2.54
CA LEU A 8 -10.56 -14.80 2.94
C LEU A 8 -11.68 -15.84 2.76
N GLY A 9 -12.94 -15.43 2.92
CA GLY A 9 -14.12 -16.26 2.74
C GLY A 9 -14.63 -16.34 1.29
N ASN A 10 -13.87 -15.80 0.32
CA ASN A 10 -14.21 -15.74 -1.10
C ASN A 10 -15.63 -15.21 -1.38
N THR A 11 -16.13 -14.36 -0.49
CA THR A 11 -17.48 -13.76 -0.55
C THR A 11 -17.36 -12.43 -1.26
N ARG A 12 -17.67 -12.46 -2.56
CA ARG A 12 -17.57 -11.28 -3.42
C ARG A 12 -18.60 -10.23 -3.00
N SER A 13 -18.15 -9.03 -2.70
CA SER A 13 -19.05 -7.88 -2.50
C SER A 13 -19.44 -7.25 -3.83
N VAL A 14 -20.68 -6.75 -3.93
CA VAL A 14 -21.18 -6.06 -5.14
C VAL A 14 -20.42 -4.79 -5.47
N HIS A 15 -19.74 -4.23 -4.47
CA HIS A 15 -18.90 -3.05 -4.60
C HIS A 15 -17.46 -3.38 -5.02
N TRP A 16 -17.13 -4.60 -5.41
CA TRP A 16 -15.77 -4.94 -5.86
C TRP A 16 -15.67 -4.91 -7.38
N ALA A 17 -14.57 -4.38 -7.90
CA ALA A 17 -14.23 -4.55 -9.30
C ALA A 17 -14.16 -6.04 -9.65
N ASP A 18 -14.47 -6.39 -10.90
CA ASP A 18 -14.57 -7.79 -11.35
C ASP A 18 -13.31 -8.62 -11.11
N ASP A 19 -12.15 -7.96 -11.11
CA ASP A 19 -10.82 -8.52 -10.94
C ASP A 19 -10.20 -8.24 -9.55
N PHE A 20 -11.00 -7.82 -8.57
CA PHE A 20 -10.62 -7.75 -7.15
C PHE A 20 -11.00 -9.05 -6.41
N PRO A 21 -10.18 -9.56 -5.47
CA PRO A 21 -8.85 -9.10 -5.05
C PRO A 21 -7.73 -9.51 -6.01
N ALA A 22 -6.72 -8.64 -6.18
CA ALA A 22 -5.51 -8.97 -6.94
C ALA A 22 -4.63 -9.98 -6.17
N GLU A 23 -3.64 -10.56 -6.86
CA GLU A 23 -2.69 -11.53 -6.26
C GLU A 23 -2.07 -11.00 -4.95
N GLY A 24 -1.60 -9.76 -4.95
CA GLY A 24 -1.00 -9.12 -3.77
C GLY A 24 -1.98 -8.91 -2.61
N ASP A 25 -3.25 -8.66 -2.91
CA ASP A 25 -4.30 -8.52 -1.89
C ASP A 25 -4.57 -9.86 -1.20
N ARG A 26 -4.50 -10.98 -1.93
CA ARG A 26 -4.65 -12.33 -1.37
C ARG A 26 -3.48 -12.70 -0.45
N VAL A 27 -2.26 -12.37 -0.85
CA VAL A 27 -1.05 -12.61 -0.05
C VAL A 27 -1.12 -11.82 1.26
N VAL A 28 -1.45 -10.53 1.19
CA VAL A 28 -1.58 -9.69 2.39
C VAL A 28 -2.73 -10.17 3.28
N ALA A 29 -3.85 -10.61 2.70
CA ALA A 29 -4.97 -11.17 3.45
C ALA A 29 -4.58 -12.41 4.27
N GLY A 30 -3.77 -13.32 3.70
CA GLY A 30 -3.25 -14.49 4.41
C GLY A 30 -2.25 -14.18 5.53
N LEU A 31 -1.70 -12.96 5.55
CA LEU A 31 -0.75 -12.51 6.57
C LEU A 31 -1.42 -11.75 7.73
N PHE A 32 -2.71 -11.42 7.63
CA PHE A 32 -3.42 -10.70 8.68
C PHE A 32 -3.55 -11.49 9.98
N ASP A 33 -3.73 -12.82 9.92
CA ASP A 33 -3.82 -13.67 11.11
C ASP A 33 -2.50 -13.65 11.92
N GLN A 34 -1.37 -13.50 11.22
CA GLN A 34 -0.05 -13.40 11.84
C GLN A 34 0.27 -11.97 12.31
N ASN A 35 -0.40 -10.96 11.75
CA ASN A 35 -0.16 -9.55 12.00
C ASN A 35 -1.47 -8.79 12.27
N PRO A 36 -2.16 -9.07 13.39
CA PRO A 36 -3.45 -8.44 13.70
C PRO A 36 -3.35 -6.91 13.82
N ALA A 37 -2.16 -6.38 14.13
CA ALA A 37 -1.89 -4.94 14.16
C ALA A 37 -2.10 -4.26 12.78
N TRP A 38 -1.97 -5.01 11.68
CA TRP A 38 -2.24 -4.51 10.32
C TRP A 38 -3.74 -4.32 10.05
N LEU A 39 -4.63 -4.80 10.92
CA LEU A 39 -6.06 -4.47 10.88
C LEU A 39 -6.43 -3.34 11.84
N GLY A 40 -5.44 -2.75 12.52
CA GLY A 40 -5.63 -1.71 13.50
C GLY A 40 -6.00 -0.34 12.89
N ALA A 41 -6.03 0.67 13.76
CA ALA A 41 -6.43 2.03 13.42
C ALA A 41 -5.61 2.68 12.28
N HIS A 42 -4.36 2.22 12.05
CA HIS A 42 -3.48 2.71 10.99
C HIS A 42 -3.23 1.68 9.88
N GLY A 43 -3.92 0.54 9.94
CA GLY A 43 -3.65 -0.63 9.12
C GLY A 43 -4.28 -0.57 7.72
N HIS A 44 -4.61 -1.75 7.20
CA HIS A 44 -5.16 -1.98 5.88
C HIS A 44 -6.44 -1.18 5.60
N ARG A 45 -6.57 -0.73 4.36
CA ARG A 45 -7.64 0.12 3.81
C ARG A 45 -7.94 -0.32 2.38
N LEU A 46 -9.19 -0.13 1.98
CA LEU A 46 -9.61 -0.34 0.60
C LEU A 46 -9.54 0.98 -0.18
N ILE A 47 -9.26 0.86 -1.47
CA ILE A 47 -9.23 1.96 -2.42
C ILE A 47 -10.52 1.91 -3.22
N ILE A 48 -11.37 2.93 -3.05
CA ILE A 48 -12.67 3.04 -3.72
C ILE A 48 -12.56 4.07 -4.85
N GLU A 49 -12.94 3.67 -6.06
CA GLU A 49 -13.04 4.54 -7.22
C GLU A 49 -14.30 5.41 -7.11
N ARG A 50 -14.14 6.74 -7.11
CA ARG A 50 -15.25 7.69 -6.93
C ARG A 50 -16.32 7.61 -8.02
N ASP A 51 -15.92 7.34 -9.26
CA ASP A 51 -16.86 7.33 -10.40
C ASP A 51 -17.79 6.12 -10.39
N SER A 52 -17.30 4.96 -9.93
CA SER A 52 -18.02 3.70 -9.97
C SER A 52 -18.48 3.22 -8.59
N ASP A 53 -17.99 3.85 -7.52
CA ASP A 53 -18.15 3.41 -6.13
C ASP A 53 -17.64 1.98 -5.88
N LEU A 54 -16.70 1.53 -6.73
CA LEU A 54 -16.11 0.18 -6.65
C LEU A 54 -14.76 0.20 -5.93
N VAL A 55 -14.52 -0.82 -5.13
CA VAL A 55 -13.22 -1.20 -4.61
C VAL A 55 -12.35 -1.67 -5.77
N VAL A 56 -11.30 -0.92 -6.03
CA VAL A 56 -10.35 -1.14 -7.13
C VAL A 56 -8.98 -1.58 -6.62
N GLY A 57 -8.83 -1.80 -5.32
CA GLY A 57 -7.57 -2.20 -4.73
C GLY A 57 -7.55 -2.03 -3.22
N SER A 58 -6.37 -2.25 -2.66
CA SER A 58 -6.14 -2.10 -1.23
C SER A 58 -4.79 -1.44 -0.97
N THR A 59 -4.63 -0.93 0.24
CA THR A 59 -3.38 -0.36 0.71
C THR A 59 -3.26 -0.51 2.21
N GLY A 60 -2.06 -0.56 2.77
CA GLY A 60 -1.90 -0.73 4.20
C GLY A 60 -0.50 -0.39 4.69
N LEU A 61 -0.44 0.06 5.95
CA LEU A 61 0.81 0.20 6.69
C LEU A 61 1.12 -1.12 7.39
N PHE A 62 2.34 -1.61 7.24
CA PHE A 62 2.83 -2.77 7.99
C PHE A 62 3.27 -2.31 9.38
N TRP A 63 2.29 -2.12 10.26
CA TRP A 63 2.50 -1.70 11.65
C TRP A 63 3.03 -2.84 12.53
N PRO A 64 3.87 -2.57 13.55
CA PRO A 64 4.40 -1.28 14.00
C PRO A 64 5.65 -0.79 13.23
N PRO A 65 5.94 0.52 13.27
CA PRO A 65 7.19 1.04 12.73
C PRO A 65 8.39 0.48 13.52
N SER A 66 9.47 0.18 12.81
CA SER A 66 10.74 -0.28 13.38
C SER A 66 11.82 0.79 13.18
N GLU A 67 12.47 1.22 14.26
CA GLU A 67 13.48 2.30 14.25
C GLU A 67 13.01 3.60 13.57
N GLY A 68 11.71 3.85 13.64
CA GLY A 68 11.03 4.96 12.97
C GLY A 68 10.95 4.84 11.46
N THR A 69 11.01 3.62 10.95
CA THR A 69 10.81 3.26 9.56
C THR A 69 9.58 2.37 9.44
N LEU A 70 8.72 2.64 8.46
CA LEU A 70 7.47 1.91 8.27
C LEU A 70 7.33 1.43 6.82
N GLU A 71 6.99 0.16 6.64
CA GLU A 71 6.74 -0.38 5.30
C GLU A 71 5.28 -0.18 4.91
N ILE A 72 5.05 0.03 3.60
CA ILE A 72 3.71 0.14 3.03
C ILE A 72 3.50 -0.86 1.91
N GLY A 73 2.27 -1.37 1.84
CA GLY A 73 1.78 -2.17 0.72
C GLY A 73 0.66 -1.43 -0.01
N TYR A 74 0.59 -1.61 -1.32
CA TYR A 74 -0.54 -1.20 -2.14
C TYR A 74 -0.75 -2.19 -3.28
N GLY A 75 -2.01 -2.38 -3.65
CA GLY A 75 -2.45 -3.20 -4.77
C GLY A 75 -3.60 -2.51 -5.48
N ILE A 76 -3.57 -2.50 -6.81
CA ILE A 76 -4.69 -2.06 -7.65
C ILE A 76 -4.98 -3.17 -8.65
N VAL A 77 -6.25 -3.39 -8.95
CA VAL A 77 -6.70 -4.37 -9.92
C VAL A 77 -6.25 -4.03 -11.34
N ALA A 78 -5.97 -5.05 -12.16
CA ALA A 78 -5.43 -4.88 -13.51
C ALA A 78 -6.33 -4.00 -14.41
N SER A 79 -7.65 -4.13 -14.26
CA SER A 79 -8.68 -3.38 -14.99
C SER A 79 -8.66 -1.87 -14.71
N ARG A 80 -7.90 -1.43 -13.71
CA ARG A 80 -7.76 -0.02 -13.30
C ARG A 80 -6.31 0.46 -13.32
N HIS A 81 -5.39 -0.33 -13.86
CA HIS A 81 -4.01 0.10 -14.11
C HIS A 81 -3.97 1.26 -15.11
N GLY A 82 -2.93 2.07 -15.03
CA GLY A 82 -2.73 3.22 -15.94
C GLY A 82 -3.59 4.46 -15.63
N ARG A 83 -4.53 4.40 -14.68
CA ARG A 83 -5.42 5.52 -14.32
C ARG A 83 -4.89 6.43 -13.20
N GLY A 84 -3.73 6.12 -12.63
CA GLY A 84 -3.08 6.95 -11.60
C GLY A 84 -3.49 6.66 -10.16
N TYR A 85 -4.38 5.69 -9.90
CA TYR A 85 -4.82 5.37 -8.54
C TYR A 85 -3.70 4.84 -7.64
N ALA A 86 -2.86 3.93 -8.14
CA ALA A 86 -1.76 3.37 -7.35
C ALA A 86 -0.78 4.44 -6.80
N PRO A 87 -0.26 5.38 -7.63
CA PRO A 87 0.65 6.41 -7.11
C PRO A 87 -0.06 7.43 -6.20
N GLU A 88 -1.33 7.75 -6.46
CA GLU A 88 -2.12 8.60 -5.56
C GLU A 88 -2.29 7.96 -4.18
N ALA A 89 -2.68 6.68 -4.14
CA ALA A 89 -2.86 5.93 -2.91
C ALA A 89 -1.54 5.76 -2.14
N ALA A 90 -0.46 5.35 -2.82
CA ALA A 90 0.86 5.18 -2.20
C ALA A 90 1.38 6.48 -1.60
N ARG A 91 1.21 7.61 -2.31
CA ARG A 91 1.59 8.93 -1.81
C ARG A 91 0.77 9.34 -0.59
N ALA A 92 -0.55 9.25 -0.67
CA ALA A 92 -1.44 9.61 0.44
C ALA A 92 -1.17 8.77 1.69
N LEU A 93 -0.91 7.47 1.52
CA LEU A 93 -0.58 6.58 2.61
C LEU A 93 0.78 6.94 3.25
N ALA A 94 1.78 7.25 2.44
CA ALA A 94 3.09 7.68 2.92
C ALA A 94 3.02 9.01 3.67
N GLU A 95 2.29 9.99 3.12
CA GLU A 95 2.04 11.28 3.78
C GLU A 95 1.37 11.07 5.13
N PHE A 96 0.32 10.25 5.20
CA PHE A 96 -0.35 9.90 6.44
C PHE A 96 0.60 9.24 7.44
N ALA A 97 1.37 8.22 7.02
CA ALA A 97 2.33 7.55 7.89
C ALA A 97 3.37 8.52 8.47
N LEU A 98 3.86 9.47 7.68
CA LEU A 98 4.82 10.49 8.13
C LEU A 98 4.22 11.51 9.11
N THR A 99 2.88 11.62 9.21
CA THR A 99 2.22 12.41 10.27
C THR A 99 2.19 11.70 11.61
N VAL A 100 2.34 10.36 11.63
CA VAL A 100 2.30 9.56 12.85
C VAL A 100 3.58 9.73 13.66
N THR A 101 3.44 10.05 14.93
CA THR A 101 4.57 10.20 15.86
C THR A 101 5.41 8.92 15.90
N GLY A 102 6.72 9.07 15.75
CA GLY A 102 7.67 7.96 15.72
C GLY A 102 8.02 7.48 14.31
N VAL A 103 7.27 7.86 13.26
CA VAL A 103 7.61 7.52 11.87
C VAL A 103 8.40 8.65 11.22
N ARG A 104 9.61 8.33 10.76
CA ARG A 104 10.55 9.25 10.08
C ARG A 104 10.72 8.91 8.60
N THR A 105 10.66 7.62 8.30
CA THR A 105 10.87 7.07 6.97
C THR A 105 9.74 6.12 6.64
N VAL A 106 9.23 6.21 5.42
CA VAL A 106 8.31 5.23 4.85
C VAL A 106 9.03 4.56 3.70
N PHE A 107 8.94 3.23 3.60
CA PHE A 107 9.57 2.48 2.52
C PHE A 107 8.62 1.46 1.91
N ALA A 108 8.96 1.01 0.71
CA ALA A 108 8.28 -0.07 0.02
C ALA A 108 9.32 -0.91 -0.73
N THR A 109 9.11 -2.21 -0.73
CA THR A 109 9.93 -3.17 -1.46
C THR A 109 9.15 -3.66 -2.68
N VAL A 110 9.75 -3.59 -3.86
CA VAL A 110 9.12 -4.06 -5.10
C VAL A 110 10.07 -4.94 -5.89
N GLU A 111 9.52 -5.94 -6.56
CA GLU A 111 10.30 -6.78 -7.46
C GLU A 111 10.63 -6.01 -8.75
N LEU A 112 11.89 -6.06 -9.20
CA LEU A 112 12.39 -5.40 -10.41
C LEU A 112 11.71 -5.93 -11.68
N SER A 113 11.23 -7.17 -11.64
CA SER A 113 10.38 -7.80 -12.65
C SER A 113 9.04 -7.09 -12.84
N ASN A 114 8.63 -6.25 -11.87
CA ASN A 114 7.40 -5.47 -11.88
C ASN A 114 7.67 -3.98 -12.13
N PRO A 115 7.89 -3.57 -13.40
CA PRO A 115 8.15 -2.18 -13.76
C PRO A 115 6.96 -1.26 -13.47
N ALA A 116 5.74 -1.80 -13.34
CA ALA A 116 4.56 -1.01 -12.99
C ALA A 116 4.70 -0.47 -11.56
N SER A 117 5.02 -1.32 -10.58
CA SER A 117 5.20 -0.90 -9.18
C SER A 117 6.36 0.07 -9.00
N VAL A 118 7.46 -0.12 -9.73
CA VAL A 118 8.58 0.83 -9.77
C VAL A 118 8.13 2.22 -10.21
N ARG A 119 7.41 2.31 -11.33
CA ARG A 119 6.88 3.59 -11.84
C ARG A 119 5.87 4.22 -10.89
N VAL A 120 5.09 3.40 -10.18
CA VAL A 120 4.15 3.89 -9.16
C VAL A 120 4.91 4.58 -8.04
N LEU A 121 5.94 3.95 -7.47
CA LEU A 121 6.73 4.54 -6.38
C LEU A 121 7.47 5.80 -6.82
N GLU A 122 8.03 5.80 -8.02
CA GLU A 122 8.67 6.97 -8.60
C GLU A 122 7.68 8.14 -8.75
N LYS A 123 6.47 7.88 -9.25
CA LYS A 123 5.39 8.88 -9.35
C LYS A 123 4.84 9.33 -7.99
N ALA A 124 4.84 8.45 -7.00
CA ALA A 124 4.44 8.76 -5.64
C ALA A 124 5.49 9.60 -4.88
N GLY A 125 6.65 9.87 -5.50
CA GLY A 125 7.73 10.68 -4.92
C GLY A 125 8.71 9.89 -4.05
N PHE A 126 8.64 8.56 -4.07
CA PHE A 126 9.62 7.73 -3.41
C PHE A 126 10.94 7.71 -4.19
N ARG A 127 12.05 7.61 -3.45
CA ARG A 127 13.38 7.51 -4.03
C ARG A 127 13.93 6.11 -3.81
N ARG A 128 14.43 5.49 -4.87
CA ARG A 128 15.17 4.23 -4.78
C ARG A 128 16.42 4.45 -3.93
N TRP A 129 16.66 3.56 -2.97
CA TRP A 129 17.81 3.66 -2.06
C TRP A 129 18.64 2.38 -1.98
N ALA A 130 18.05 1.23 -2.31
CA ALA A 130 18.77 -0.03 -2.41
C ALA A 130 18.18 -0.89 -3.53
N THR A 131 19.02 -1.75 -4.09
CA THR A 131 18.64 -2.81 -5.02
C THR A 131 19.39 -4.07 -4.60
N GLU A 132 18.68 -5.14 -4.31
CA GLU A 132 19.23 -6.43 -3.87
C GLU A 132 18.69 -7.52 -4.79
N GLU A 133 19.57 -8.12 -5.59
CA GLU A 133 19.25 -9.15 -6.59
C GLU A 133 18.08 -8.73 -7.51
N ASN A 134 16.85 -9.15 -7.18
CA ASN A 134 15.62 -8.85 -7.92
C ASN A 134 14.66 -7.90 -7.19
N LEU A 135 15.05 -7.31 -6.06
CA LEU A 135 14.23 -6.40 -5.28
C LEU A 135 14.80 -4.99 -5.33
N ALA A 136 13.94 -4.00 -5.59
CA ALA A 136 14.26 -2.59 -5.43
C ALA A 136 13.53 -2.04 -4.20
N ARG A 137 14.28 -1.38 -3.32
CA ARG A 137 13.75 -0.70 -2.14
C ARG A 137 13.67 0.79 -2.40
N PHE A 138 12.50 1.34 -2.12
CA PHE A 138 12.19 2.75 -2.28
C PHE A 138 11.84 3.33 -0.92
N ARG A 139 12.23 4.57 -0.66
CA ARG A 139 11.89 5.27 0.57
C ARG A 139 11.50 6.72 0.32
N ILE A 140 10.68 7.24 1.20
CA ILE A 140 10.38 8.65 1.36
C ILE A 140 10.58 9.01 2.82
N THR A 141 11.31 10.08 3.08
CA THR A 141 11.56 10.58 4.42
C THR A 141 10.83 11.89 4.58
N ARG A 142 10.39 12.18 5.80
CA ARG A 142 9.94 13.52 6.13
C ARG A 142 11.08 14.49 5.79
N SER A 143 10.86 15.41 4.85
CA SER A 143 11.78 16.51 4.67
C SER A 143 11.72 17.27 5.98
N SER A 144 12.83 17.35 6.72
CA SER A 144 12.92 18.26 7.84
C SER A 144 12.63 19.64 7.28
N CYS A 145 11.42 20.14 7.53
CA CYS A 145 11.16 21.55 7.43
C CYS A 145 12.15 22.16 8.42
N HIS A 146 13.22 22.74 7.90
CA HIS A 146 14.16 23.51 8.69
C HIS A 146 13.34 24.69 9.20
N GLU A 147 12.96 24.63 10.46
CA GLU A 147 12.32 25.72 11.18
C GLU A 147 13.19 26.97 11.00
N ARG A 148 12.61 28.04 10.47
CA ARG A 148 13.17 29.39 10.52
C ARG A 148 12.45 30.16 11.62
#